data_AF-A0A2V8VK38-F1
#
_entry.id   AF-A0A2V8VK38-F1
#
_cell.length_a   1.000
_cell.length_b   1.000
_cell.length_c   1.000
_cell.angle_alpha   90.00
_cell.angle_beta   90.00
_cell.angle_gamma   90.00
#
_symmetry.space_group_name_H-M   'P 1'
#
loop_
_entity.id
_entity.type
_entity.pdbx_description
1 polymer ?
#
loop_
_entity_poly.entity_id
_entity_poly.type
_entity_poly.pdbx_seq_one_letter_code
_entity_poly.pdbx_strand_id
1 'polypeptide(L)'
;MIAAILRAQWLSMRSFRLGSRRRSAIISILTALVWYGFWTVLAYLSEQFTASAEAIDLIRTGLPTGLMLVFLYWQLAPIVSASLGASLDLKKLLIYPVPHQKLFMIEVLLRLTTCAEMLLLLAGSMTGLLRNPTFGGMAAAPRIIAPFLLFVLFNLLLSAGLRNLLERLLTHKRVREFLMLVLVIAAALPQIYVSSRSAGTFRHLFTEAPGGFWPWTALARIALGQETLYSSLILVWWTVAALAFGRTQFEHNLRYDAQATASPTSGLNARARSRLEVFYRLPAMFLPDPMAAIVEKELRALSRTPRFRMVFIMGFSFGLLVWLPITFGRRGQGNTIVADHYLTIVSVYALTLLGQVSYLNTFGFDRSAAQIYFSVPVSIAQALAGKNIAAVLFILVEMLAVTLASLVLRIAIAPGKLVEAFVVTAIVGVYLLAIGNMASVHFPRAMNPERVSQGGAASRMQALIFLFYPIALLPVFLAFWAQYVFGSQLIFVVILCFAAILGVVVYWIAMESAVGAAVDRREKILMELSRSEGPVATE
;
A
#
# COMPACT_ATOMS: atom_id res chain seq x y z
N MET A 1 12.52 -32.31 7.47
CA MET A 1 11.82 -31.55 6.40
C MET A 1 11.37 -30.16 6.86
N ILE A 2 10.48 -30.02 7.85
CA ILE A 2 10.05 -28.70 8.38
C ILE A 2 11.25 -27.85 8.80
N ALA A 3 12.19 -28.43 9.55
CA ALA A 3 13.44 -27.75 9.92
C ALA A 3 14.29 -27.29 8.73
N ALA A 4 14.27 -28.01 7.60
CA ALA A 4 15.01 -27.63 6.40
C ALA A 4 14.36 -26.44 5.68
N ILE A 5 13.02 -26.41 5.62
CA ILE A 5 12.26 -25.29 5.04
C ILE A 5 12.40 -24.03 5.91
N LEU A 6 12.28 -24.18 7.23
CA LEU A 6 12.51 -23.08 8.19
C LEU A 6 13.95 -22.57 8.10
N ARG A 7 14.94 -23.48 7.98
CA ARG A 7 16.35 -23.10 7.79
C ARG A 7 16.58 -22.39 6.46
N ALA A 8 15.98 -22.85 5.37
CA ALA A 8 16.07 -22.19 4.07
C ALA A 8 15.46 -20.78 4.12
N GLN A 9 14.32 -20.61 4.80
CA GLN A 9 13.71 -19.31 5.00
C GLN A 9 14.54 -18.41 5.91
N TRP A 10 15.10 -18.93 7.00
CA TRP A 10 16.01 -18.19 7.86
C TRP A 10 17.25 -17.72 7.09
N LEU A 11 17.84 -18.58 6.26
CA LEU A 11 18.96 -18.25 5.40
C LEU A 11 18.56 -17.23 4.32
N SER A 12 17.36 -17.34 3.74
CA SER A 12 16.82 -16.37 2.80
C SER A 12 16.62 -14.99 3.43
N MET A 13 16.00 -14.91 4.62
CA MET A 13 15.85 -13.64 5.36
C MET A 13 17.20 -13.05 5.75
N ARG A 14 18.18 -13.90 6.09
CA ARG A 14 19.56 -13.47 6.36
C ARG A 14 20.26 -12.95 5.10
N SER A 15 20.05 -13.57 3.93
CA SER A 15 20.60 -13.11 2.64
C SER A 15 19.92 -11.84 2.12
N PHE A 16 18.62 -11.66 2.35
CA PHE A 16 17.86 -10.45 2.04
C PHE A 16 18.35 -9.25 2.86
N ARG A 17 18.79 -9.50 4.10
CA ARG A 17 19.40 -8.48 4.98
C ARG A 17 20.90 -8.29 4.71
N LEU A 18 21.58 -9.28 4.14
CA LEU A 18 23.01 -9.27 3.84
C LEU A 18 23.22 -9.37 2.32
N GLY A 19 22.69 -8.42 1.55
CA GLY A 19 23.03 -8.27 0.13
C GLY A 19 24.56 -8.16 -0.06
N SER A 20 25.07 -8.59 -1.23
CA SER A 20 26.48 -8.94 -1.48
C SER A 20 27.56 -7.86 -1.20
N ARG A 21 27.18 -6.65 -0.78
CA ARG A 21 28.09 -5.57 -0.37
C ARG A 21 28.02 -5.36 1.14
N ARG A 22 29.19 -5.38 1.81
CA ARG A 22 29.38 -5.07 3.25
C ARG A 22 28.56 -3.87 3.75
N ARG A 23 28.36 -2.83 2.92
CA ARG A 23 27.56 -1.65 3.26
C ARG A 23 26.07 -1.94 3.46
N SER A 24 25.46 -2.82 2.66
CA SER A 24 24.04 -3.18 2.78
C SER A 24 23.76 -4.03 4.02
N ALA A 25 24.71 -4.90 4.37
CA ALA A 25 24.68 -5.69 5.60
C ALA A 25 24.67 -4.81 6.87
N ILE A 26 25.54 -3.80 6.91
CA ILE A 26 25.62 -2.87 8.05
C ILE A 26 24.31 -2.09 8.19
N ILE A 27 23.76 -1.58 7.09
CA ILE A 27 22.48 -0.86 7.10
C ILE A 27 21.37 -1.76 7.62
N SER A 28 21.28 -3.00 7.15
CA SER A 28 20.22 -3.91 7.61
C SER A 28 20.34 -4.29 9.09
N ILE A 29 21.57 -4.51 9.59
CA ILE A 29 21.80 -4.76 11.02
C ILE A 29 21.41 -3.54 11.84
N LEU A 30 21.81 -2.34 11.42
CA LEU A 30 21.48 -1.09 12.12
C LEU A 30 19.97 -0.84 12.13
N THR A 31 19.29 -1.03 10.99
CA THR A 31 17.82 -0.94 10.91
C THR A 31 17.16 -1.98 11.82
N ALA A 32 17.63 -3.22 11.85
CA ALA A 32 17.10 -4.25 12.73
C ALA A 32 17.31 -3.90 14.21
N LEU A 33 18.48 -3.38 14.58
CA LEU A 33 18.81 -2.99 15.96
C LEU A 33 17.94 -1.83 16.42
N VAL A 34 17.78 -0.79 15.59
CA VAL A 34 16.89 0.35 15.89
C VAL A 34 15.45 -0.14 16.01
N TRP A 35 14.98 -0.98 15.08
CA TRP A 35 13.60 -1.48 15.06
C TRP A 35 13.28 -2.35 16.28
N TYR A 36 14.05 -3.42 16.52
CA TYR A 36 13.81 -4.29 17.67
C TYR A 36 14.18 -3.62 18.99
N GLY A 37 15.11 -2.67 19.00
CA GLY A 37 15.40 -1.81 20.16
C GLY A 37 14.18 -0.99 20.55
N PHE A 38 13.52 -0.34 19.58
CA PHE A 38 12.27 0.38 19.82
C PHE A 38 11.18 -0.52 20.41
N TRP A 39 10.95 -1.71 19.85
CA TRP A 39 9.95 -2.65 20.40
C TRP A 39 10.33 -3.21 21.77
N THR A 40 11.63 -3.36 22.06
CA THR A 40 12.11 -3.77 23.38
C THR A 40 11.84 -2.68 24.41
N VAL A 41 12.07 -1.41 24.06
CA VAL A 41 11.70 -0.26 24.91
C VAL A 41 10.20 -0.25 25.16
N LEU A 42 9.37 -0.44 24.12
CA LEU A 42 7.91 -0.52 24.30
C LEU A 42 7.48 -1.71 25.19
N ALA A 43 8.11 -2.87 25.06
CA ALA A 43 7.85 -4.03 25.92
C ALA A 43 8.20 -3.74 27.37
N TYR A 44 9.35 -3.09 27.62
CA TYR A 44 9.74 -2.65 28.95
C TYR A 44 8.78 -1.61 29.53
N LEU A 45 8.33 -0.64 28.73
CA LEU A 45 7.31 0.32 29.15
C LEU A 45 5.98 -0.36 29.48
N SER A 46 5.59 -1.36 28.70
CA SER A 46 4.40 -2.17 29.00
C SER A 46 4.55 -2.97 30.29
N GLU A 47 5.74 -3.51 30.58
CA GLU A 47 6.03 -4.19 31.84
C GLU A 47 5.89 -3.22 33.02
N GLN A 48 6.56 -2.06 32.96
CA GLN A 48 6.51 -1.05 34.03
C GLN A 48 5.08 -0.54 34.27
N PHE A 49 4.34 -0.30 33.19
CA PHE A 49 2.94 0.11 33.28
C PHE A 49 2.08 -0.93 33.99
N THR A 50 2.18 -2.20 33.61
CA THR A 50 1.37 -3.28 34.19
C THR A 50 1.84 -3.74 35.58
N ALA A 51 3.11 -3.50 35.92
CA ALA A 51 3.67 -3.74 37.25
C ALA A 51 3.31 -2.65 38.28
N SER A 52 2.93 -1.45 37.82
CA SER A 52 2.64 -0.32 38.71
C SER A 52 1.41 -0.57 39.59
N ALA A 53 1.56 -0.31 40.89
CA ALA A 53 0.48 -0.46 41.87
C ALA A 53 -0.43 0.78 41.94
N GLU A 54 0.03 1.94 41.47
CA GLU A 54 -0.71 3.21 41.52
C GLU A 54 -1.69 3.39 40.35
N ALA A 55 -1.51 2.65 39.24
CA ALA A 55 -2.28 2.82 38.02
C ALA A 55 -3.39 1.78 37.81
N ILE A 56 -3.94 1.18 38.88
CA ILE A 56 -4.88 0.04 38.78
C ILE A 56 -6.09 0.36 37.88
N ASP A 57 -6.72 1.53 38.05
CA ASP A 57 -7.88 1.94 37.24
C ASP A 57 -7.50 2.18 35.78
N LEU A 58 -6.30 2.71 35.56
CA LEU A 58 -5.74 2.89 34.22
C LEU A 58 -5.42 1.55 33.56
N ILE A 59 -4.94 0.56 34.31
CA ILE A 59 -4.66 -0.79 33.83
C ILE A 59 -5.96 -1.50 33.46
N ARG A 60 -7.01 -1.40 34.31
CA ARG A 60 -8.32 -2.00 34.03
C ARG A 60 -8.92 -1.51 32.71
N THR A 61 -8.76 -0.21 32.43
CA THR A 61 -9.32 0.40 31.21
C THR A 61 -8.35 0.33 30.02
N GLY A 62 -7.04 0.35 30.30
CA GLY A 62 -5.97 0.41 29.30
C GLY A 62 -5.57 -0.95 28.75
N LEU A 63 -5.57 -2.00 29.58
CA LEU A 63 -5.15 -3.35 29.17
C LEU A 63 -6.00 -3.93 28.02
N PRO A 64 -7.36 -3.87 28.05
CA PRO A 64 -8.17 -4.33 26.91
C PRO A 64 -7.87 -3.55 25.63
N THR A 65 -7.64 -2.24 25.75
CA THR A 65 -7.30 -1.36 24.63
C THR A 65 -5.94 -1.72 24.04
N GLY A 66 -4.93 -1.93 24.89
CA GLY A 66 -3.59 -2.36 24.47
C GLY A 66 -3.61 -3.72 23.76
N LEU A 67 -4.33 -4.70 24.32
CA LEU A 67 -4.50 -6.02 23.71
C LEU A 67 -5.27 -5.97 22.38
N MET A 68 -6.24 -5.07 22.24
CA MET A 68 -6.93 -4.82 20.97
C MET A 68 -5.95 -4.27 19.91
N LEU A 69 -5.09 -3.31 20.28
CA LEU A 69 -4.07 -2.77 19.37
C LEU A 69 -3.06 -3.84 18.95
N VAL A 70 -2.62 -4.68 19.90
CA VAL A 70 -1.76 -5.83 19.61
C VAL A 70 -2.45 -6.78 18.64
N PHE A 71 -3.72 -7.12 18.87
CA PHE A 71 -4.51 -7.95 17.95
C PHE A 71 -4.58 -7.34 16.54
N LEU A 72 -4.97 -6.07 16.42
CA LEU A 72 -5.10 -5.38 15.13
C LEU A 72 -3.76 -5.34 14.38
N TYR A 73 -2.68 -4.97 15.07
CA TYR A 73 -1.34 -4.95 14.48
C TYR A 73 -0.94 -6.36 14.00
N TRP A 74 -1.21 -7.40 14.80
CA TRP A 74 -0.90 -8.78 14.45
C TRP A 74 -1.64 -9.25 13.19
N GLN A 75 -2.89 -8.84 13.02
CA GLN A 75 -3.66 -9.19 11.83
C GLN A 75 -3.23 -8.39 10.59
N LEU A 76 -2.81 -7.13 10.76
CA LEU A 76 -2.41 -6.24 9.66
C LEU A 76 -0.98 -6.46 9.17
N ALA A 77 -0.02 -6.73 10.06
CA ALA A 77 1.40 -6.83 9.71
C ALA A 77 1.69 -7.90 8.63
N PRO A 78 1.09 -9.11 8.67
CA PRO A 78 1.25 -10.12 7.63
C PRO A 78 0.71 -9.70 6.26
N ILE A 79 -0.32 -8.88 6.21
CA ILE A 79 -0.92 -8.35 4.98
C ILE A 79 0.05 -7.36 4.33
N VAL A 80 0.58 -6.44 5.14
CA VAL A 80 1.58 -5.45 4.69
C VAL A 80 2.87 -6.16 4.27
N SER A 81 3.35 -7.13 5.05
CA SER A 81 4.55 -7.91 4.74
C SER A 81 4.42 -8.76 3.46
N ALA A 82 3.26 -9.38 3.23
CA ALA A 82 2.98 -10.11 1.99
C ALA A 82 3.01 -9.19 0.77
N SER A 83 2.50 -7.96 0.89
CA SER A 83 2.59 -6.95 -0.17
C SER A 83 4.05 -6.53 -0.46
N LEU A 84 4.96 -6.65 0.50
CA LEU A 84 6.39 -6.33 0.35
C LEU A 84 7.21 -7.47 -0.29
N GLY A 85 6.58 -8.57 -0.71
CA GLY A 85 7.24 -9.65 -1.45
C GLY A 85 8.03 -10.65 -0.60
N ALA A 86 8.08 -10.47 0.71
CA ALA A 86 8.82 -11.31 1.65
C ALA A 86 8.02 -12.55 2.11
N SER A 87 7.32 -13.23 1.19
CA SER A 87 6.48 -14.36 1.54
C SER A 87 6.75 -15.57 0.65
N LEU A 88 6.99 -16.72 1.30
CA LEU A 88 7.24 -17.99 0.63
C LEU A 88 5.95 -18.47 -0.03
N ASP A 89 6.02 -18.72 -1.34
CA ASP A 89 4.90 -19.24 -2.12
C ASP A 89 4.76 -20.74 -1.88
N LEU A 90 3.83 -21.11 -1.00
CA LEU A 90 3.59 -22.50 -0.60
C LEU A 90 3.04 -23.34 -1.77
N LYS A 91 2.44 -22.72 -2.80
CA LYS A 91 1.91 -23.45 -3.97
C LYS A 91 3.04 -24.07 -4.80
N LYS A 92 4.17 -23.39 -4.91
CA LYS A 92 5.36 -23.93 -5.59
C LYS A 92 5.95 -25.15 -4.87
N LEU A 93 5.70 -25.29 -3.56
CA LEU A 93 6.13 -26.45 -2.79
C LEU A 93 5.21 -27.68 -2.96
N LEU A 94 4.02 -27.53 -3.56
CA LEU A 94 3.12 -28.65 -3.88
C LEU A 94 3.70 -29.59 -4.95
N ILE A 95 4.71 -29.14 -5.70
CA ILE A 95 5.49 -30.01 -6.60
C ILE A 95 6.17 -31.14 -5.82
N TYR A 96 6.46 -30.92 -4.53
CA TYR A 96 7.00 -31.93 -3.64
C TYR A 96 5.86 -32.63 -2.86
N PRO A 97 5.96 -33.94 -2.63
CA PRO A 97 4.93 -34.70 -1.91
C PRO A 97 4.97 -34.40 -0.40
N VAL A 98 4.46 -33.22 -0.01
CA VAL A 98 4.40 -32.77 1.38
C VAL A 98 2.96 -32.89 1.90
N PRO A 99 2.72 -33.58 3.04
CA PRO A 99 1.40 -33.65 3.64
C PRO A 99 0.85 -32.25 3.98
N HIS A 100 -0.42 -31.99 3.68
CA HIS A 100 -1.07 -30.69 3.92
C HIS A 100 -0.98 -30.23 5.39
N GLN A 101 -1.07 -31.17 6.34
CA GLN A 101 -0.93 -30.86 7.77
C GLN A 101 0.44 -30.24 8.11
N LYS A 102 1.51 -30.73 7.48
CA LYS A 102 2.86 -30.19 7.69
C LYS A 102 3.02 -28.82 7.03
N LEU A 103 2.40 -28.60 5.88
CA LEU A 103 2.37 -27.30 5.21
C LEU A 103 1.61 -26.24 6.04
N PHE A 104 0.47 -26.61 6.62
CA PHE A 104 -0.27 -25.72 7.53
C PHE A 104 0.55 -25.35 8.76
N MET A 105 1.24 -26.34 9.37
CA MET A 105 2.10 -26.08 10.52
C MET A 105 3.29 -25.18 10.15
N ILE A 106 3.89 -25.37 8.96
CA ILE A 106 4.91 -24.45 8.45
C ILE A 106 4.33 -23.04 8.35
N GLU A 107 3.17 -22.85 7.73
CA GLU A 107 2.56 -21.52 7.61
C GLU A 107 2.37 -20.83 8.96
N VAL A 108 1.84 -21.54 9.96
CA VAL A 108 1.67 -21.01 11.33
C VAL A 108 3.01 -20.67 11.98
N LEU A 109 4.03 -21.52 11.83
CA LEU A 109 5.37 -21.27 12.36
C LEU A 109 6.05 -20.08 11.68
N LEU A 110 5.83 -19.88 10.39
CA LEU A 110 6.34 -18.69 9.68
C LEU A 110 5.75 -17.40 10.25
N ARG A 111 4.48 -17.44 10.67
CA ARG A 111 3.83 -16.27 11.28
C ARG A 111 4.44 -15.88 12.63
N LEU A 112 4.96 -16.85 13.38
CA LEU A 112 5.71 -16.58 14.61
C LEU A 112 6.93 -15.68 14.34
N THR A 113 7.62 -15.92 13.23
CA THR A 113 8.82 -15.15 12.85
C THR A 113 8.49 -13.77 12.28
N THR A 114 7.34 -13.59 11.63
CA THR A 114 6.94 -12.30 11.03
C THR A 114 6.31 -11.32 12.03
N CYS A 115 5.97 -11.78 13.24
CA CYS A 115 5.26 -11.01 14.25
C CYS A 115 5.96 -11.06 15.62
N ALA A 116 7.29 -11.20 15.62
CA ALA A 116 8.10 -11.29 16.84
C ALA A 116 7.95 -10.06 17.75
N GLU A 117 7.66 -8.89 17.18
CA GLU A 117 7.42 -7.63 17.88
C GLU A 117 6.25 -7.72 18.87
N MET A 118 5.16 -8.39 18.47
CA MET A 118 3.98 -8.55 19.31
C MET A 118 4.21 -9.55 20.44
N LEU A 119 5.05 -10.57 20.21
CA LEU A 119 5.46 -11.50 21.26
C LEU A 119 6.28 -10.79 22.33
N LEU A 120 7.17 -9.86 21.94
CA LEU A 120 7.92 -9.04 22.89
C LEU A 120 7.00 -8.18 23.75
N LEU A 121 6.04 -7.49 23.12
CA LEU A 121 5.06 -6.68 23.84
C LEU A 121 4.22 -7.50 24.82
N LEU A 122 3.67 -8.63 24.37
CA LEU A 122 2.88 -9.51 25.24
C LEU A 122 3.71 -10.10 26.37
N ALA A 123 4.97 -10.44 26.12
CA ALA A 123 5.89 -10.90 27.16
C ALA A 123 6.11 -9.82 28.22
N GLY A 124 6.32 -8.56 27.81
CA GLY A 124 6.42 -7.43 28.74
C GLY A 124 5.15 -7.18 29.56
N SER A 125 3.97 -7.20 28.93
CA SER A 125 2.70 -7.09 29.66
C SER A 125 2.49 -8.27 30.62
N MET A 126 2.87 -9.48 30.21
CA MET A 126 2.75 -10.69 31.02
C MET A 126 3.69 -10.64 32.24
N THR A 127 4.96 -10.27 32.05
CA THR A 127 5.94 -10.15 33.15
C THR A 127 5.52 -9.07 34.14
N GLY A 128 5.03 -7.93 33.66
CA GLY A 128 4.56 -6.85 34.54
C GLY A 128 3.34 -7.24 35.38
N LEU A 129 2.37 -7.95 34.79
CA LEU A 129 1.22 -8.49 35.53
C LEU A 129 1.63 -9.54 36.58
N LEU A 130 2.60 -10.41 36.27
CA LEU A 130 3.14 -11.39 37.23
C LEU A 130 3.89 -10.73 38.40
N ARG A 131 4.46 -9.54 38.18
CA ARG A 131 5.14 -8.77 39.22
C ARG A 131 4.17 -7.93 40.06
N ASN A 132 2.94 -7.73 39.60
CA ASN A 132 1.98 -6.88 40.29
C ASN A 132 1.28 -7.63 41.43
N PRO A 133 1.49 -7.24 42.71
CA PRO A 133 0.90 -7.94 43.85
C PRO A 133 -0.63 -7.82 43.89
N THR A 134 -1.21 -6.75 43.32
CA THR A 134 -2.67 -6.49 43.36
C THR A 134 -3.49 -7.47 42.52
N PHE A 135 -2.87 -8.07 41.50
CA PHE A 135 -3.50 -9.08 40.63
C PHE A 135 -3.08 -10.52 40.98
N GLY A 136 -2.46 -10.72 42.15
CA GLY A 136 -2.08 -12.03 42.68
C GLY A 136 -0.60 -12.42 42.45
N GLY A 137 0.21 -11.54 41.85
CA GLY A 137 1.65 -11.74 41.68
C GLY A 137 2.02 -13.08 41.00
N MET A 138 3.12 -13.69 41.43
CA MET A 138 3.56 -14.99 40.90
C MET A 138 2.57 -16.14 41.20
N ALA A 139 1.73 -16.02 42.23
CA ALA A 139 0.71 -17.04 42.52
C ALA A 139 -0.39 -17.09 41.46
N ALA A 140 -0.62 -15.98 40.74
CA ALA A 140 -1.52 -15.92 39.60
C ALA A 140 -0.88 -16.39 38.27
N ALA A 141 0.33 -16.95 38.30
CA ALA A 141 1.02 -17.46 37.11
C ALA A 141 0.17 -18.35 36.18
N PRO A 142 -0.54 -19.39 36.66
CA PRO A 142 -1.35 -20.23 35.75
C PRO A 142 -2.50 -19.44 35.11
N ARG A 143 -3.05 -18.47 35.83
CA ARG A 143 -4.14 -17.60 35.38
C ARG A 143 -3.68 -16.57 34.34
N ILE A 144 -2.42 -16.17 34.36
CA ILE A 144 -1.87 -15.17 33.42
C ILE A 144 -1.24 -15.87 32.22
N ILE A 145 -0.37 -16.87 32.44
CA ILE A 145 0.42 -17.48 31.36
C ILE A 145 -0.46 -18.26 30.37
N ALA A 146 -1.36 -19.12 30.85
CA ALA A 146 -2.15 -19.98 29.96
C ALA A 146 -3.08 -19.18 29.02
N PRO A 147 -3.83 -18.16 29.47
CA PRO A 147 -4.63 -17.32 28.58
C PRO A 147 -3.81 -16.48 27.61
N PHE A 148 -2.64 -15.98 28.01
CA PHE A 148 -1.74 -15.27 27.10
C PHE A 148 -1.25 -16.20 25.97
N LEU A 149 -0.84 -17.42 26.30
CA LEU A 149 -0.46 -18.43 25.30
C LEU A 149 -1.63 -18.79 24.37
N LEU A 150 -2.84 -18.93 24.92
CA LEU A 150 -4.04 -19.20 24.13
C LEU A 150 -4.36 -18.04 23.18
N PHE A 151 -4.19 -16.80 23.64
CA PHE A 151 -4.36 -15.60 22.81
C PHE A 151 -3.30 -15.48 21.71
N VAL A 152 -2.05 -15.86 21.99
CA VAL A 152 -0.99 -15.97 20.96
C VAL A 152 -1.39 -17.00 19.91
N LEU A 153 -1.82 -18.19 20.32
CA LEU A 153 -2.26 -19.25 19.42
C LEU A 153 -3.45 -18.80 18.55
N PHE A 154 -4.45 -18.17 19.16
CA PHE A 154 -5.59 -17.57 18.46
C PHE A 154 -5.13 -16.59 17.38
N ASN A 155 -4.24 -15.64 17.72
CA ASN A 155 -3.77 -14.63 16.78
C ASN A 155 -3.00 -15.25 15.60
N LEU A 156 -2.16 -16.26 15.86
CA LEU A 156 -1.40 -16.96 14.82
C LEU A 156 -2.32 -17.72 13.85
N LEU A 157 -3.32 -18.42 14.36
CA LEU A 157 -4.27 -19.19 13.56
C LEU A 157 -5.17 -18.27 12.72
N LEU A 158 -5.71 -17.21 13.34
CA LEU A 158 -6.54 -16.24 12.64
C LEU A 158 -5.74 -15.55 11.53
N SER A 159 -4.50 -15.17 11.82
CA SER A 159 -3.62 -14.50 10.86
C SER A 159 -3.31 -15.38 9.64
N ALA A 160 -3.04 -16.67 9.86
CA ALA A 160 -2.84 -17.62 8.77
C ALA A 160 -4.10 -17.75 7.89
N GLY A 161 -5.29 -17.85 8.51
CA GLY A 161 -6.56 -17.90 7.77
C GLY A 161 -6.85 -16.61 7.00
N LEU A 162 -6.66 -15.46 7.66
CA LEU A 162 -6.95 -14.15 7.08
C LEU A 162 -6.03 -13.85 5.90
N ARG A 163 -4.75 -14.20 5.99
CA ARG A 163 -3.82 -14.08 4.86
C ARG A 163 -4.27 -14.92 3.67
N ASN A 164 -4.57 -16.20 3.87
CA ASN A 164 -5.00 -17.10 2.79
C ASN A 164 -6.31 -16.61 2.15
N LEU A 165 -7.26 -16.15 2.97
CA LEU A 165 -8.49 -15.52 2.48
C LEU A 165 -8.16 -14.28 1.64
N LEU A 166 -7.33 -13.38 2.15
CA LEU A 166 -6.95 -12.15 1.46
C LEU A 166 -6.22 -12.44 0.15
N GLU A 167 -5.29 -13.37 0.13
CA GLU A 167 -4.59 -13.77 -1.11
C GLU A 167 -5.58 -14.24 -2.18
N ARG A 168 -6.57 -15.06 -1.79
CA ARG A 168 -7.65 -15.52 -2.69
C ARG A 168 -8.55 -14.37 -3.13
N LEU A 169 -8.99 -13.51 -2.21
CA LEU A 169 -9.84 -12.35 -2.51
C LEU A 169 -9.11 -11.34 -3.42
N LEU A 170 -7.81 -11.13 -3.20
CA LEU A 170 -6.95 -10.26 -4.00
C LEU A 170 -6.68 -10.82 -5.41
N THR A 171 -6.84 -12.13 -5.60
CA THR A 171 -6.77 -12.76 -6.93
C THR A 171 -7.95 -12.33 -7.80
N HIS A 172 -9.14 -12.14 -7.22
CA HIS A 172 -10.30 -11.68 -7.96
C HIS A 172 -10.24 -10.17 -8.23
N LYS A 173 -10.21 -9.83 -9.53
CA LYS A 173 -10.03 -8.46 -10.03
C LYS A 173 -10.94 -7.41 -9.40
N ARG A 174 -12.23 -7.71 -9.21
CA ARG A 174 -13.23 -6.78 -8.61
C ARG A 174 -13.19 -6.76 -7.08
N VAL A 175 -12.95 -7.92 -6.46
CA VAL A 175 -12.91 -8.06 -5.00
C VAL A 175 -11.69 -7.36 -4.43
N ARG A 176 -10.53 -7.46 -5.11
CA ARG A 176 -9.33 -6.70 -4.75
C ARG A 176 -9.58 -5.20 -4.64
N GLU A 177 -10.21 -4.62 -5.66
CA GLU A 177 -10.49 -3.17 -5.70
C GLU A 177 -11.42 -2.75 -4.57
N PHE A 178 -12.48 -3.52 -4.35
CA PHE A 178 -13.40 -3.29 -3.24
C PHE A 178 -12.70 -3.42 -1.88
N LEU A 179 -11.89 -4.47 -1.68
CA LEU A 179 -11.20 -4.71 -0.42
C LEU A 179 -10.17 -3.61 -0.10
N MET A 180 -9.48 -3.10 -1.12
CA MET A 180 -8.57 -1.96 -0.96
C MET A 180 -9.33 -0.69 -0.59
N LEU A 181 -10.47 -0.42 -1.23
CA LEU A 181 -11.34 0.69 -0.87
C LEU A 181 -11.83 0.55 0.58
N VAL A 182 -12.28 -0.63 0.99
CA VAL A 182 -12.70 -0.91 2.37
C VAL A 182 -11.56 -0.72 3.36
N LEU A 183 -10.34 -1.18 3.04
CA LEU A 183 -9.17 -0.99 3.89
C LEU A 183 -8.82 0.49 4.06
N VAL A 184 -8.89 1.26 2.96
CA VAL A 184 -8.67 2.71 2.98
C VAL A 184 -9.73 3.41 3.82
N ILE A 185 -11.01 3.07 3.64
CA ILE A 185 -12.11 3.62 4.45
C ILE A 185 -11.93 3.23 5.92
N ALA A 186 -11.57 1.98 6.22
CA ALA A 186 -11.33 1.50 7.57
C ALA A 186 -10.15 2.21 8.24
N ALA A 187 -9.10 2.55 7.49
CA ALA A 187 -7.97 3.35 8.00
C ALA A 187 -8.35 4.82 8.25
N ALA A 188 -9.32 5.35 7.48
CA ALA A 188 -9.78 6.72 7.57
C ALA A 188 -10.86 6.96 8.62
N LEU A 189 -11.71 5.96 8.85
CA LEU A 189 -12.82 6.01 9.79
C LEU A 189 -12.36 6.47 11.19
N PRO A 190 -11.26 5.94 11.77
CA PRO A 190 -10.73 6.43 13.04
C PRO A 190 -10.37 7.92 13.00
N GLN A 191 -9.80 8.44 11.91
CA GLN A 191 -9.42 9.85 11.81
C GLN A 191 -10.64 10.77 11.72
N ILE A 192 -11.64 10.38 10.94
CA ILE A 192 -12.91 11.10 10.80
C ILE A 192 -13.70 11.04 12.12
N TYR A 193 -13.57 9.94 12.87
CA TYR A 193 -14.30 9.72 14.12
C TYR A 193 -13.62 10.38 15.32
N VAL A 194 -12.29 10.39 15.41
CA VAL A 194 -11.52 11.13 16.43
C VAL A 194 -11.67 12.64 16.27
N SER A 195 -11.85 13.14 15.05
CA SER A 195 -12.22 14.54 14.80
C SER A 195 -13.70 14.84 15.10
N SER A 196 -14.51 13.83 15.41
CA SER A 196 -15.92 13.95 15.81
C SER A 196 -16.09 13.83 17.33
N ARG A 197 -17.05 14.55 17.91
CA ARG A 197 -17.36 14.57 19.38
C ARG A 197 -17.84 13.21 19.95
N SER A 198 -17.89 12.13 19.17
CA SER A 198 -18.51 10.85 19.50
C SER A 198 -17.53 9.72 19.89
N ALA A 199 -16.26 10.06 20.17
CA ALA A 199 -15.19 9.11 20.52
C ALA A 199 -15.53 8.12 21.67
N GLY A 200 -16.45 8.49 22.57
CA GLY A 200 -16.88 7.64 23.70
C GLY A 200 -17.59 6.35 23.28
N THR A 201 -18.41 6.37 22.22
CA THR A 201 -19.23 5.21 21.81
C THR A 201 -18.38 4.07 21.23
N PHE A 202 -17.31 4.39 20.50
CA PHE A 202 -16.41 3.38 19.92
C PHE A 202 -15.59 2.66 21.00
N ARG A 203 -15.09 3.42 21.98
CA ARG A 203 -14.42 2.86 23.16
C ARG A 203 -15.38 1.93 23.90
N HIS A 204 -16.62 2.36 24.14
CA HIS A 204 -17.58 1.52 24.84
C HIS A 204 -17.92 0.20 24.09
N LEU A 205 -17.98 0.22 22.76
CA LEU A 205 -18.32 -0.97 21.96
C LEU A 205 -17.17 -1.99 21.83
N PHE A 206 -15.91 -1.55 21.81
CA PHE A 206 -14.76 -2.43 21.57
C PHE A 206 -13.94 -2.75 22.82
N THR A 207 -13.96 -1.88 23.84
CA THR A 207 -13.19 -2.06 25.07
C THR A 207 -14.09 -2.30 26.29
N GLU A 208 -15.34 -1.81 26.27
CA GLU A 208 -16.29 -1.94 27.41
C GLU A 208 -17.54 -2.76 27.06
N ALA A 209 -17.50 -3.52 25.95
CA ALA A 209 -18.66 -4.31 25.50
C ALA A 209 -19.25 -5.15 26.65
N PRO A 210 -20.58 -5.10 26.85
CA PRO A 210 -21.23 -5.88 27.91
C PRO A 210 -20.91 -7.37 27.71
N GLY A 211 -20.31 -7.97 28.74
CA GLY A 211 -19.89 -9.39 28.74
C GLY A 211 -18.48 -9.71 28.23
N GLY A 212 -17.67 -8.77 27.73
CA GLY A 212 -16.29 -9.10 27.37
C GLY A 212 -16.14 -10.15 26.25
N PHE A 213 -17.10 -10.17 25.32
CA PHE A 213 -17.20 -11.13 24.21
C PHE A 213 -15.97 -11.17 23.29
N TRP A 214 -15.22 -10.07 23.19
CA TRP A 214 -14.05 -10.00 22.34
C TRP A 214 -12.85 -10.75 22.95
N PRO A 215 -11.97 -11.38 22.14
CA PRO A 215 -10.86 -12.18 22.66
C PRO A 215 -9.85 -11.35 23.47
N TRP A 216 -9.63 -10.08 23.11
CA TRP A 216 -8.76 -9.16 23.87
C TRP A 216 -9.40 -8.71 25.19
N THR A 217 -10.73 -8.49 25.23
CA THR A 217 -11.44 -8.18 26.47
C THR A 217 -11.53 -9.39 27.39
N ALA A 218 -11.72 -10.59 26.83
CA ALA A 218 -11.74 -11.85 27.56
C ALA A 218 -10.37 -12.12 28.20
N LEU A 219 -9.27 -11.95 27.45
CA LEU A 219 -7.92 -12.06 28.01
C LEU A 219 -7.69 -11.06 29.15
N ALA A 220 -8.06 -9.79 28.96
CA ALA A 220 -7.91 -8.77 30.01
C ALA A 220 -8.69 -9.14 31.28
N ARG A 221 -9.94 -9.58 31.16
CA ARG A 221 -10.77 -9.99 32.32
C ARG A 221 -10.17 -11.20 33.06
N ILE A 222 -9.72 -12.21 32.31
CA ILE A 222 -9.03 -13.37 32.91
C ILE A 222 -7.76 -12.89 33.62
N ALA A 223 -6.95 -12.03 33.02
CA ALA A 223 -5.74 -11.51 33.65
C ALA A 223 -6.01 -10.66 34.91
N LEU A 224 -7.12 -9.90 34.93
CA LEU A 224 -7.42 -8.92 35.97
C LEU A 224 -8.19 -9.43 37.19
N GLY A 225 -8.53 -10.71 37.28
CA GLY A 225 -9.34 -11.20 38.41
C GLY A 225 -10.79 -11.53 38.09
N GLN A 226 -11.32 -11.04 36.96
CA GLN A 226 -12.76 -10.89 36.72
C GLN A 226 -13.35 -12.02 35.86
N GLU A 227 -14.48 -12.61 36.29
CA GLU A 227 -15.29 -13.56 35.52
C GLU A 227 -14.47 -14.62 34.74
N THR A 228 -13.57 -15.30 35.44
CA THR A 228 -12.55 -16.18 34.85
C THR A 228 -13.17 -17.27 33.98
N LEU A 229 -14.22 -17.96 34.45
CA LEU A 229 -14.83 -19.09 33.75
C LEU A 229 -15.45 -18.68 32.41
N TYR A 230 -16.31 -17.66 32.42
CA TYR A 230 -16.99 -17.19 31.21
C TYR A 230 -16.00 -16.64 30.18
N SER A 231 -15.04 -15.84 30.63
CA SER A 231 -14.00 -15.26 29.76
C SER A 231 -13.08 -16.35 29.18
N SER A 232 -12.74 -17.39 29.96
CA SER A 232 -11.97 -18.53 29.46
C SER A 232 -12.73 -19.32 28.40
N LEU A 233 -14.05 -19.55 28.57
CA LEU A 233 -14.87 -20.20 27.56
C LEU A 233 -14.93 -19.40 26.26
N ILE A 234 -15.09 -18.07 26.34
CA ILE A 234 -15.06 -17.18 25.18
C ILE A 234 -13.71 -17.28 24.44
N LEU A 235 -12.60 -17.22 25.17
CA LEU A 235 -11.27 -17.26 24.56
C LEU A 235 -10.96 -18.62 23.91
N VAL A 236 -11.41 -19.72 24.52
CA VAL A 236 -11.33 -21.06 23.92
C VAL A 236 -12.21 -21.14 22.68
N TRP A 237 -13.44 -20.64 22.73
CA TRP A 237 -14.36 -20.62 21.60
C TRP A 237 -13.76 -19.86 20.39
N TRP A 238 -13.20 -18.67 20.62
CA TRP A 238 -12.51 -17.90 19.57
C TRP A 238 -11.28 -18.62 19.02
N THR A 239 -10.50 -19.29 19.88
CA THR A 239 -9.34 -20.08 19.44
C THR A 239 -9.76 -21.25 18.54
N VAL A 240 -10.82 -21.97 18.91
CA VAL A 240 -11.36 -23.08 18.10
C VAL A 240 -11.92 -22.56 16.77
N ALA A 241 -12.66 -21.45 16.80
CA ALA A 241 -13.17 -20.80 15.61
C ALA A 241 -12.03 -20.36 14.67
N ALA A 242 -10.95 -19.78 15.21
CA ALA A 242 -9.77 -19.40 14.45
C ALA A 242 -9.03 -20.62 13.87
N LEU A 243 -8.98 -21.75 14.58
CA LEU A 243 -8.40 -22.99 14.07
C LEU A 243 -9.19 -23.56 12.90
N ALA A 244 -10.52 -23.63 13.03
CA ALA A 244 -11.41 -24.10 11.98
C ALA A 244 -11.36 -23.18 10.75
N PHE A 245 -11.39 -21.87 10.98
CA PHE A 245 -11.24 -20.87 9.91
C PHE A 245 -9.87 -20.96 9.24
N GLY A 246 -8.78 -21.00 10.00
CA GLY A 246 -7.42 -21.10 9.49
C GLY A 246 -7.21 -22.34 8.62
N ARG A 247 -7.68 -23.51 9.09
CA ARG A 247 -7.59 -24.76 8.32
C ARG A 247 -8.45 -24.75 7.06
N THR A 248 -9.71 -24.34 7.17
CA THR A 248 -10.61 -24.30 6.01
C THR A 248 -10.08 -23.35 4.93
N GLN A 249 -9.59 -22.16 5.30
CA GLN A 249 -9.01 -21.23 4.32
C GLN A 249 -7.73 -21.76 3.70
N PHE A 250 -6.88 -22.44 4.47
CA PHE A 250 -5.67 -23.07 3.96
C PHE A 250 -5.97 -24.15 2.92
N GLU A 251 -6.88 -25.08 3.23
CA GLU A 251 -7.27 -26.14 2.29
C GLU A 251 -7.91 -25.58 1.02
N HIS A 252 -8.76 -24.55 1.15
CA HIS A 252 -9.32 -23.86 -0.01
C HIS A 252 -8.24 -23.17 -0.84
N ASN A 253 -7.22 -22.54 -0.24
CA ASN A 253 -6.16 -21.88 -0.99
C ASN A 253 -5.27 -22.89 -1.76
N LEU A 254 -5.04 -24.08 -1.20
CA LEU A 254 -4.28 -25.15 -1.87
C LEU A 254 -5.04 -25.73 -3.08
N ARG A 255 -6.36 -25.88 -2.98
CA ARG A 255 -7.22 -26.39 -4.07
C ARG A 255 -7.52 -25.32 -5.12
N TYR A 256 -7.34 -24.05 -4.79
CA TYR A 256 -7.67 -22.93 -5.67
C TYR A 256 -6.55 -22.68 -6.69
N ASP A 257 -6.80 -23.11 -7.93
CA ASP A 257 -5.97 -22.81 -9.08
C ASP A 257 -6.53 -21.60 -9.85
N ALA A 258 -5.84 -20.46 -9.70
CA ALA A 258 -6.23 -19.18 -10.30
C ALA A 258 -6.18 -19.24 -11.84
N GLN A 259 -5.32 -20.09 -12.42
CA GLN A 259 -5.19 -20.22 -13.87
C GLN A 259 -6.34 -21.02 -14.50
N ALA A 260 -6.83 -22.07 -13.81
CA ALA A 260 -7.97 -22.86 -14.26
C ALA A 260 -9.31 -22.07 -14.23
N THR A 261 -9.45 -21.11 -13.33
CA THR A 261 -10.65 -20.26 -13.23
C THR A 261 -10.59 -19.05 -14.19
N ALA A 262 -9.40 -18.66 -14.64
CA ALA A 262 -9.19 -17.58 -15.60
C ALA A 262 -9.44 -18.01 -17.06
N SER A 263 -9.65 -19.30 -17.33
CA SER A 263 -10.15 -19.79 -18.62
C SER A 263 -11.53 -19.16 -18.89
N PRO A 264 -11.66 -18.29 -19.91
CA PRO A 264 -12.88 -17.52 -20.08
C PRO A 264 -13.98 -18.41 -20.66
N THR A 265 -14.98 -18.78 -19.85
CA THR A 265 -16.34 -19.05 -20.36
C THR A 265 -16.87 -17.75 -20.96
N SER A 266 -16.61 -17.60 -22.25
CA SER A 266 -16.89 -16.43 -23.07
C SER A 266 -18.32 -16.52 -23.60
N GLY A 267 -19.16 -15.55 -23.22
CA GLY A 267 -20.53 -15.46 -23.78
C GLY A 267 -21.33 -14.24 -23.35
N LEU A 268 -21.14 -13.72 -22.14
CA LEU A 268 -22.08 -12.73 -21.57
C LEU A 268 -21.64 -11.24 -21.69
N ASN A 269 -20.44 -10.93 -22.18
CA ASN A 269 -19.88 -9.56 -22.14
C ASN A 269 -19.81 -8.81 -23.50
N ALA A 270 -20.53 -9.26 -24.53
CA ALA A 270 -20.48 -8.62 -25.86
C ALA A 270 -21.04 -7.17 -25.86
N ARG A 271 -22.16 -6.91 -25.16
CA ARG A 271 -22.80 -5.58 -25.15
C ARG A 271 -22.03 -4.51 -24.38
N ALA A 272 -21.39 -4.86 -23.26
CA ALA A 272 -20.59 -3.90 -22.48
C ALA A 272 -19.27 -3.52 -23.19
N ARG A 273 -18.71 -4.41 -24.03
CA ARG A 273 -17.56 -4.09 -24.88
C ARG A 273 -17.87 -2.99 -25.88
N SER A 274 -19.07 -2.99 -26.48
CA SER A 274 -19.46 -2.04 -27.52
C SER A 274 -19.41 -0.56 -27.09
N ARG A 275 -19.81 -0.22 -25.86
CA ARG A 275 -19.78 1.19 -25.38
C ARG A 275 -18.37 1.67 -25.02
N LEU A 276 -17.55 0.80 -24.43
CA LEU A 276 -16.16 1.12 -24.11
C LEU A 276 -15.28 1.18 -25.37
N GLU A 277 -15.62 0.42 -26.42
CA GLU A 277 -14.94 0.47 -27.72
C GLU A 277 -15.03 1.85 -28.38
N VAL A 278 -16.16 2.54 -28.26
CA VAL A 278 -16.30 3.91 -28.75
C VAL A 278 -15.34 4.85 -28.00
N PHE A 279 -15.25 4.72 -26.67
CA PHE A 279 -14.33 5.54 -25.88
C PHE A 279 -12.86 5.30 -26.23
N TYR A 280 -12.45 4.04 -26.41
CA TYR A 280 -11.08 3.70 -26.77
C TYR A 280 -10.68 4.15 -28.19
N ARG A 281 -11.66 4.29 -29.10
CA ARG A 281 -11.46 4.75 -30.48
C ARG A 281 -11.52 6.27 -30.65
N LEU A 282 -11.97 7.02 -29.65
CA LEU A 282 -12.00 8.49 -29.68
C LEU A 282 -10.67 9.12 -30.13
N PRO A 283 -9.49 8.65 -29.65
CA PRO A 283 -8.21 9.23 -30.08
C PRO A 283 -7.91 9.05 -31.57
N ALA A 284 -8.44 8.00 -32.21
CA ALA A 284 -8.23 7.74 -33.63
C ALA A 284 -8.95 8.73 -34.54
N MET A 285 -9.88 9.52 -34.01
CA MET A 285 -10.51 10.62 -34.77
C MET A 285 -9.67 11.90 -34.80
N PHE A 286 -8.75 12.08 -33.82
CA PHE A 286 -8.00 13.32 -33.65
C PHE A 286 -6.50 13.19 -33.94
N LEU A 287 -5.96 11.96 -33.92
CA LEU A 287 -4.54 11.69 -34.10
C LEU A 287 -4.29 10.86 -35.36
N PRO A 288 -3.20 11.11 -36.10
CA PRO A 288 -2.80 10.26 -37.22
C PRO A 288 -2.21 8.94 -36.73
N ASP A 289 -2.29 7.90 -37.57
CA ASP A 289 -1.52 6.67 -37.40
C ASP A 289 -0.02 6.93 -37.65
N PRO A 290 0.90 6.30 -36.90
CA PRO A 290 0.70 5.21 -35.93
C PRO A 290 0.38 5.68 -34.49
N MET A 291 0.34 6.98 -34.21
CA MET A 291 0.18 7.51 -32.85
C MET A 291 -1.19 7.17 -32.25
N ALA A 292 -2.26 7.27 -33.06
CA ALA A 292 -3.61 6.88 -32.64
C ALA A 292 -3.68 5.43 -32.15
N ALA A 293 -3.12 4.48 -32.91
CA ALA A 293 -3.08 3.07 -32.55
C ALA A 293 -2.32 2.83 -31.22
N ILE A 294 -1.22 3.54 -30.99
CA ILE A 294 -0.46 3.45 -29.74
C ILE A 294 -1.28 3.98 -28.56
N VAL A 295 -1.93 5.14 -28.73
CA VAL A 295 -2.79 5.71 -27.68
C VAL A 295 -3.96 4.78 -27.36
N GLU A 296 -4.66 4.26 -28.37
CA GLU A 296 -5.76 3.30 -28.17
C GLU A 296 -5.27 2.06 -27.41
N LYS A 297 -4.11 1.52 -27.80
CA LYS A 297 -3.49 0.38 -27.12
C LYS A 297 -3.22 0.69 -25.66
N GLU A 298 -2.64 1.84 -25.34
CA GLU A 298 -2.34 2.23 -23.96
C GLU A 298 -3.61 2.43 -23.12
N LEU A 299 -4.62 3.14 -23.65
CA LEU A 299 -5.90 3.32 -22.95
C LEU A 299 -6.55 1.97 -22.60
N ARG A 300 -6.51 1.02 -23.54
CA ARG A 300 -7.06 -0.33 -23.34
C ARG A 300 -6.22 -1.18 -22.41
N ALA A 301 -4.89 -1.11 -22.52
CA ALA A 301 -3.98 -1.89 -21.69
C ALA A 301 -4.00 -1.41 -20.23
N LEU A 302 -3.79 -0.12 -20.00
CA LEU A 302 -3.74 0.47 -18.66
C LEU A 302 -5.08 0.32 -17.92
N SER A 303 -6.22 0.59 -18.57
CA SER A 303 -7.53 0.40 -17.95
C SER A 303 -7.85 -1.07 -17.61
N ARG A 304 -7.21 -2.04 -18.27
CA ARG A 304 -7.36 -3.46 -17.94
C ARG A 304 -6.40 -3.93 -16.85
N THR A 305 -5.26 -3.25 -16.70
CA THR A 305 -4.25 -3.56 -15.70
C THR A 305 -4.76 -3.25 -14.30
N PRO A 306 -4.84 -4.26 -13.40
CA PRO A 306 -5.37 -4.04 -12.06
C PRO A 306 -4.56 -3.07 -11.21
N ARG A 307 -3.23 -3.10 -11.33
CA ARG A 307 -2.35 -2.17 -10.62
C ARG A 307 -2.64 -0.72 -11.00
N PHE A 308 -2.82 -0.45 -12.30
CA PHE A 308 -3.16 0.89 -12.78
C PHE A 308 -4.51 1.35 -12.23
N ARG A 309 -5.58 0.54 -12.35
CA ARG A 309 -6.91 0.89 -11.83
C ARG A 309 -6.92 1.16 -10.33
N MET A 310 -6.19 0.36 -9.56
CA MET A 310 -6.10 0.58 -8.11
C MET A 310 -5.44 1.91 -7.81
N VAL A 311 -4.29 2.21 -8.43
CA VAL A 311 -3.56 3.46 -8.21
C VAL A 311 -4.39 4.66 -8.68
N PHE A 312 -5.10 4.53 -9.79
CA PHE A 312 -6.06 5.53 -10.28
C PHE A 312 -7.18 5.78 -9.25
N ILE A 313 -7.84 4.72 -8.75
CA ILE A 313 -8.88 4.88 -7.71
C ILE A 313 -8.31 5.51 -6.44
N MET A 314 -7.12 5.07 -6.04
CA MET A 314 -6.43 5.59 -4.86
C MET A 314 -6.05 7.06 -5.03
N GLY A 315 -5.69 7.51 -6.24
CA GLY A 315 -5.35 8.90 -6.55
C GLY A 315 -6.43 9.86 -6.09
N PHE A 316 -7.65 9.71 -6.60
CA PHE A 316 -8.75 10.59 -6.23
C PHE A 316 -9.36 10.25 -4.86
N SER A 317 -9.44 8.98 -4.44
CA SER A 317 -10.09 8.65 -3.16
C SER A 317 -9.22 8.95 -1.94
N PHE A 318 -7.94 8.53 -1.98
CA PHE A 318 -7.03 8.65 -0.84
C PHE A 318 -6.53 10.08 -0.68
N GLY A 319 -6.29 10.79 -1.80
CA GLY A 319 -6.00 12.21 -1.78
C GLY A 319 -7.10 13.00 -1.08
N LEU A 320 -8.38 12.75 -1.40
CA LEU A 320 -9.47 13.43 -0.71
C LEU A 320 -9.47 13.12 0.79
N LEU A 321 -9.31 11.85 1.14
CA LEU A 321 -9.44 11.31 2.48
C LEU A 321 -8.32 11.73 3.44
N VAL A 322 -7.07 11.79 2.99
CA VAL A 322 -5.92 12.21 3.81
C VAL A 322 -6.00 13.69 4.13
N TRP A 323 -6.44 14.50 3.17
CA TRP A 323 -6.47 15.95 3.30
C TRP A 323 -7.81 16.47 3.86
N LEU A 324 -8.87 15.63 3.89
CA LEU A 324 -10.20 16.00 4.42
C LEU A 324 -10.16 16.46 5.89
N PRO A 325 -9.52 15.74 6.84
CA PRO A 325 -9.48 16.16 8.24
C PRO A 325 -8.77 17.49 8.45
N ILE A 326 -7.81 17.84 7.59
CA ILE A 326 -7.09 19.12 7.65
C ILE A 326 -8.04 20.26 7.22
N THR A 327 -8.90 20.02 6.22
CA THR A 327 -9.90 21.00 5.76
C THR A 327 -11.12 21.13 6.67
N PHE A 328 -11.57 20.05 7.31
CA PHE A 328 -12.78 20.05 8.15
C PHE A 328 -12.49 20.18 9.66
N GLY A 329 -11.27 19.84 10.12
CA GLY A 329 -10.92 19.73 11.54
C GLY A 329 -10.88 21.04 12.33
N ARG A 330 -11.10 22.19 11.69
CA ARG A 330 -11.20 23.51 12.35
C ARG A 330 -12.21 24.41 11.65
N ARG A 331 -13.51 24.07 11.75
CA ARG A 331 -14.62 24.95 11.32
C ARG A 331 -14.76 26.26 12.14
N GLY A 332 -13.67 26.90 12.56
CA GLY A 332 -13.76 28.12 13.36
C GLY A 332 -12.53 28.99 13.51
N GLN A 333 -11.31 28.55 13.13
CA GLN A 333 -10.11 29.40 13.25
C GLN A 333 -9.09 29.12 12.15
N GLY A 334 -8.97 30.07 11.22
CA GLY A 334 -7.81 30.26 10.34
C GLY A 334 -7.97 29.71 8.92
N ASN A 335 -7.93 30.61 7.94
CA ASN A 335 -7.77 30.31 6.52
C ASN A 335 -6.38 29.69 6.31
N THR A 336 -6.25 28.37 6.38
CA THR A 336 -4.97 27.70 6.14
C THR A 336 -4.72 27.62 4.62
N ILE A 337 -3.50 27.97 4.18
CA ILE A 337 -3.05 27.87 2.76
C ILE A 337 -3.40 26.51 2.14
N VAL A 338 -3.35 25.43 2.93
CA VAL A 338 -3.70 24.06 2.49
C VAL A 338 -5.17 23.91 2.12
N ALA A 339 -6.08 24.60 2.82
CA ALA A 339 -7.50 24.60 2.51
C ALA A 339 -7.81 25.44 1.25
N ASP A 340 -7.12 26.57 1.08
CA ASP A 340 -7.31 27.47 -0.08
C ASP A 340 -6.88 26.83 -1.41
N HIS A 341 -5.86 25.95 -1.37
CA HIS A 341 -5.30 25.27 -2.54
C HIS A 341 -5.55 23.76 -2.52
N TYR A 342 -6.61 23.32 -1.82
CA TYR A 342 -6.94 21.91 -1.62
C TYR A 342 -6.98 21.10 -2.93
N LEU A 343 -7.70 21.59 -3.93
CA LEU A 343 -7.86 20.89 -5.21
C LEU A 343 -6.52 20.71 -5.92
N THR A 344 -5.67 21.74 -5.91
CA THR A 344 -4.32 21.70 -6.49
C THR A 344 -3.43 20.68 -5.79
N ILE A 345 -3.45 20.64 -4.46
CA ILE A 345 -2.64 19.70 -3.66
C ILE A 345 -3.06 18.26 -3.92
N VAL A 346 -4.36 17.97 -3.89
CA VAL A 346 -4.91 16.63 -4.14
C VAL A 346 -4.60 16.18 -5.57
N SER A 347 -4.69 17.09 -6.53
CA SER A 347 -4.39 16.83 -7.94
C SER A 347 -2.93 16.49 -8.19
N VAL A 348 -2.02 17.29 -7.64
CA VAL A 348 -0.57 17.04 -7.70
C VAL A 348 -0.22 15.72 -7.00
N TYR A 349 -0.86 15.42 -5.88
CA TYR A 349 -0.73 14.12 -5.20
C TYR A 349 -1.19 12.95 -6.07
N ALA A 350 -2.36 13.04 -6.70
CA ALA A 350 -2.86 12.00 -7.61
C ALA A 350 -1.88 11.77 -8.78
N LEU A 351 -1.26 12.83 -9.31
CA LEU A 351 -0.18 12.75 -10.29
C LEU A 351 0.97 11.88 -9.81
N THR A 352 1.46 12.07 -8.58
CA THR A 352 2.57 11.27 -8.03
C THR A 352 2.28 9.78 -8.01
N LEU A 353 1.05 9.43 -7.65
CA LEU A 353 0.61 8.05 -7.58
C LEU A 353 0.54 7.45 -8.99
N LEU A 354 -0.10 8.17 -9.92
CA LEU A 354 -0.25 7.74 -11.31
C LEU A 354 1.11 7.57 -12.01
N GLY A 355 2.10 8.40 -11.67
CA GLY A 355 3.39 8.42 -12.35
C GLY A 355 4.10 7.06 -12.39
N GLN A 356 4.08 6.29 -11.30
CA GLN A 356 4.75 4.99 -11.25
C GLN A 356 4.18 3.95 -12.22
N VAL A 357 2.90 4.06 -12.56
CA VAL A 357 2.17 3.09 -13.40
C VAL A 357 1.92 3.61 -14.82
N SER A 358 2.30 4.85 -15.13
CA SER A 358 2.06 5.46 -16.44
C SER A 358 3.36 5.96 -17.06
N TYR A 359 3.82 7.14 -16.68
CA TYR A 359 4.88 7.86 -17.40
C TYR A 359 6.29 7.76 -16.79
N LEU A 360 6.44 7.37 -15.53
CA LEU A 360 7.78 7.20 -14.92
C LEU A 360 8.44 5.87 -15.31
N ASN A 361 7.69 4.95 -15.92
CA ASN A 361 8.19 3.67 -16.42
C ASN A 361 7.32 3.17 -17.58
N THR A 362 7.37 3.89 -18.68
CA THR A 362 6.41 3.78 -19.80
C THR A 362 6.48 2.44 -20.55
N PHE A 363 7.60 1.74 -20.49
CA PHE A 363 7.78 0.39 -21.06
C PHE A 363 7.58 -0.73 -20.03
N GLY A 364 7.30 -0.40 -18.77
CA GLY A 364 7.32 -1.38 -17.70
C GLY A 364 6.28 -2.48 -17.85
N PHE A 365 5.06 -2.14 -18.27
CA PHE A 365 4.00 -3.13 -18.53
C PHE A 365 4.17 -3.88 -19.86
N ASP A 366 4.97 -3.35 -20.79
CA ASP A 366 5.21 -4.01 -22.08
C ASP A 366 6.20 -5.17 -21.95
N ARG A 367 7.14 -5.10 -20.99
CA ARG A 367 8.15 -6.15 -20.74
C ARG A 367 8.85 -6.56 -22.03
N SER A 368 8.93 -7.87 -22.32
CA SER A 368 9.52 -8.40 -23.56
C SER A 368 8.84 -7.90 -24.84
N ALA A 369 7.56 -7.49 -24.79
CA ALA A 369 6.88 -6.95 -25.96
C ALA A 369 7.42 -5.58 -26.39
N ALA A 370 8.22 -4.90 -25.56
CA ALA A 370 8.90 -3.67 -25.93
C ALA A 370 9.84 -3.83 -27.14
N GLN A 371 10.27 -5.07 -27.45
CA GLN A 371 11.04 -5.40 -28.66
C GLN A 371 10.35 -4.96 -29.95
N ILE A 372 9.01 -4.93 -29.97
CA ILE A 372 8.22 -4.51 -31.14
C ILE A 372 8.56 -3.07 -31.55
N TYR A 373 8.76 -2.17 -30.58
CA TYR A 373 9.09 -0.77 -30.86
C TYR A 373 10.46 -0.56 -31.52
N PHE A 374 11.34 -1.58 -31.45
CA PHE A 374 12.65 -1.56 -32.08
C PHE A 374 12.71 -2.39 -33.37
N SER A 375 11.70 -3.22 -33.62
CA SER A 375 11.68 -4.16 -34.75
C SER A 375 10.79 -3.70 -35.91
N VAL A 376 9.78 -2.87 -35.62
CA VAL A 376 8.83 -2.33 -36.61
C VAL A 376 9.31 -0.95 -37.06
N PRO A 377 9.03 -0.49 -38.30
CA PRO A 377 9.40 0.84 -38.81
C PRO A 377 8.59 2.00 -38.18
N VAL A 378 8.32 1.95 -36.88
CA VAL A 378 7.73 3.06 -36.13
C VAL A 378 8.87 3.77 -35.39
N SER A 379 8.93 5.10 -35.47
CA SER A 379 9.97 5.84 -34.76
C SER A 379 9.74 5.75 -33.25
N ILE A 380 10.82 5.57 -32.48
CA ILE A 380 10.76 5.55 -31.01
C ILE A 380 10.17 6.87 -30.47
N ALA A 381 10.41 7.99 -31.18
CA ALA A 381 9.81 9.28 -30.89
C ALA A 381 8.27 9.23 -30.93
N GLN A 382 7.68 8.65 -31.98
CA GLN A 382 6.23 8.48 -32.07
C GLN A 382 5.69 7.53 -31.01
N ALA A 383 6.43 6.47 -30.68
CA ALA A 383 6.03 5.53 -29.63
C ALA A 383 5.99 6.17 -28.24
N LEU A 384 7.04 6.91 -27.87
CA LEU A 384 7.09 7.65 -26.61
C LEU A 384 6.04 8.78 -26.57
N ALA A 385 5.86 9.53 -27.67
CA ALA A 385 4.87 10.59 -27.73
C ALA A 385 3.44 10.06 -27.61
N GLY A 386 3.11 8.96 -28.29
CA GLY A 386 1.80 8.30 -28.17
C GLY A 386 1.52 7.83 -26.73
N LYS A 387 2.53 7.27 -26.06
CA LYS A 387 2.42 6.88 -24.65
C LYS A 387 2.24 8.08 -23.71
N ASN A 388 2.94 9.19 -23.96
CA ASN A 388 2.78 10.42 -23.18
C ASN A 388 1.39 11.04 -23.36
N ILE A 389 0.85 11.04 -24.57
CA ILE A 389 -0.52 11.49 -24.83
C ILE A 389 -1.53 10.61 -24.06
N ALA A 390 -1.36 9.29 -24.08
CA ALA A 390 -2.22 8.40 -23.30
C ALA A 390 -2.14 8.70 -21.79
N ALA A 391 -0.93 8.99 -21.28
CA ALA A 391 -0.75 9.42 -19.89
C ALA A 391 -1.44 10.75 -19.59
N VAL A 392 -1.34 11.75 -20.47
CA VAL A 392 -2.05 13.03 -20.34
C VAL A 392 -3.56 12.83 -20.30
N LEU A 393 -4.12 11.97 -21.15
CA LEU A 393 -5.54 11.65 -21.12
C LEU A 393 -5.96 11.07 -19.75
N PHE A 394 -5.18 10.14 -19.19
CA PHE A 394 -5.48 9.61 -17.86
C PHE A 394 -5.34 10.66 -16.76
N ILE A 395 -4.34 11.55 -16.84
CA ILE A 395 -4.21 12.68 -15.92
C ILE A 395 -5.46 13.55 -15.98
N LEU A 396 -5.96 13.89 -17.17
CA LEU A 396 -7.17 14.71 -17.32
C LEU A 396 -8.41 14.02 -16.75
N VAL A 397 -8.59 12.72 -16.99
CA VAL A 397 -9.70 11.96 -16.41
C VAL A 397 -9.59 11.89 -14.89
N GLU A 398 -8.38 11.72 -14.34
CA GLU A 398 -8.13 11.73 -12.89
C GLU A 398 -8.48 13.10 -12.29
N MET A 399 -8.08 14.19 -12.93
CA MET A 399 -8.43 15.56 -12.52
C MET A 399 -9.94 15.78 -12.47
N LEU A 400 -10.66 15.30 -13.49
CA LEU A 400 -12.11 15.36 -13.52
C LEU A 400 -12.74 14.51 -12.41
N ALA A 401 -12.18 13.32 -12.12
CA ALA A 401 -12.64 12.46 -11.05
C ALA A 401 -12.45 13.10 -9.66
N VAL A 402 -11.27 13.69 -9.40
CA VAL A 402 -10.99 14.45 -8.16
C VAL A 402 -11.97 15.62 -8.00
N THR A 403 -12.21 16.37 -9.08
CA THR A 403 -13.13 17.52 -9.07
C THR A 403 -14.56 17.07 -8.79
N LEU A 404 -15.03 16.02 -9.47
CA LEU A 404 -16.37 15.46 -9.28
C LEU A 404 -16.55 14.93 -7.85
N ALA A 405 -15.58 14.19 -7.33
CA ALA A 405 -15.64 13.66 -5.97
C ALA A 405 -15.64 14.77 -4.92
N SER A 406 -14.89 15.85 -5.12
CA SER A 406 -14.92 17.03 -4.25
C SER A 406 -16.30 17.72 -4.26
N LEU A 407 -16.94 17.80 -5.42
CA LEU A 407 -18.28 18.37 -5.59
C LEU A 407 -19.35 17.50 -4.92
N VAL A 408 -19.25 16.17 -5.03
CA VAL A 408 -20.13 15.21 -4.34
C VAL A 408 -20.02 15.34 -2.82
N LEU A 409 -18.81 15.56 -2.30
CA LEU A 409 -18.55 15.79 -0.87
C LEU A 409 -18.95 17.20 -0.40
N ARG A 410 -19.53 18.03 -1.28
CA ARG A 410 -19.97 19.41 -1.02
C ARG A 410 -18.87 20.31 -0.48
N ILE A 411 -17.63 20.10 -0.95
CA ILE A 411 -16.52 21.01 -0.67
C ILE A 411 -16.70 22.26 -1.53
N ALA A 412 -16.79 23.44 -0.91
CA ALA A 412 -16.95 24.69 -1.62
C ALA A 412 -15.67 25.02 -2.41
N ILE A 413 -15.70 24.88 -3.74
CA ILE A 413 -14.59 25.19 -4.63
C ILE A 413 -14.94 26.43 -5.44
N ALA A 414 -14.13 27.48 -5.31
CA ALA A 414 -14.26 28.67 -6.15
C ALA A 414 -13.88 28.35 -7.62
N PRO A 415 -14.60 28.85 -8.64
CA PRO A 415 -14.30 28.57 -10.05
C PRO A 415 -12.86 28.92 -10.46
N GLY A 416 -12.29 30.01 -9.92
CA GLY A 416 -10.90 30.38 -10.17
C GLY A 416 -9.88 29.34 -9.67
N LYS A 417 -10.18 28.65 -8.57
CA LYS A 417 -9.33 27.60 -8.01
C LYS A 417 -9.40 26.30 -8.81
N LEU A 418 -10.50 26.07 -9.53
CA LEU A 418 -10.59 24.98 -10.50
C LEU A 418 -9.61 25.21 -11.65
N VAL A 419 -9.62 26.40 -12.26
CA VAL A 419 -8.69 26.74 -13.34
C VAL A 419 -7.24 26.67 -12.87
N GLU A 420 -6.94 27.22 -11.68
CA GLU A 420 -5.63 27.13 -11.04
C GLU A 420 -5.15 25.68 -10.92
N ALA A 421 -5.99 24.78 -10.37
CA ALA A 421 -5.63 23.38 -10.19
C ALA A 421 -5.34 22.66 -11.51
N PHE A 422 -6.13 22.90 -12.55
CA PHE A 422 -5.91 22.31 -13.87
C PHE A 422 -4.63 22.81 -14.52
N VAL A 423 -4.38 24.13 -14.51
CA VAL A 423 -3.18 24.73 -15.10
C VAL A 423 -1.93 24.27 -14.38
N VAL A 424 -1.92 24.34 -13.04
CA VAL A 424 -0.79 23.89 -12.23
C VAL A 424 -0.51 22.41 -12.45
N THR A 425 -1.54 21.57 -12.45
CA THR A 425 -1.36 20.13 -12.66
C THR A 425 -0.86 19.81 -14.07
N ALA A 426 -1.32 20.55 -15.09
CA ALA A 426 -0.80 20.41 -16.44
C ALA A 426 0.70 20.77 -16.52
N ILE A 427 1.11 21.88 -15.90
CA ILE A 427 2.52 22.31 -15.86
C ILE A 427 3.37 21.25 -15.16
N VAL A 428 2.97 20.82 -13.96
CA VAL A 428 3.68 19.76 -13.22
C VAL A 428 3.73 18.47 -14.06
N GLY A 429 2.62 18.11 -14.72
CA GLY A 429 2.53 16.96 -15.61
C GLY A 429 3.59 16.99 -16.72
N VAL A 430 3.80 18.14 -17.36
CA VAL A 430 4.83 18.29 -18.40
C VAL A 430 6.24 17.99 -17.86
N TYR A 431 6.60 18.53 -16.70
CA TYR A 431 7.90 18.24 -16.07
C TYR A 431 8.04 16.75 -15.70
N LEU A 432 6.98 16.14 -15.17
CA LEU A 432 7.01 14.73 -14.79
C LEU A 432 7.06 13.79 -15.99
N LEU A 433 6.40 14.14 -17.11
CA LEU A 433 6.53 13.43 -18.38
C LEU A 433 7.96 13.52 -18.93
N ALA A 434 8.59 14.70 -18.83
CA ALA A 434 9.97 14.91 -19.25
C ALA A 434 10.94 13.99 -18.47
N ILE A 435 10.83 13.99 -17.13
CA ILE A 435 11.60 13.11 -16.25
C ILE A 435 11.29 11.64 -16.54
N GLY A 436 10.01 11.33 -16.78
CA GLY A 436 9.53 9.99 -17.06
C GLY A 436 10.09 9.38 -18.34
N ASN A 437 10.20 10.18 -19.41
CA ASN A 437 10.85 9.77 -20.66
C ASN A 437 12.30 9.32 -20.42
N MET A 438 13.06 10.13 -19.70
CA MET A 438 14.45 9.84 -19.38
C MET A 438 14.57 8.62 -18.45
N ALA A 439 13.74 8.55 -17.42
CA ALA A 439 13.74 7.46 -16.44
C ALA A 439 13.40 6.12 -17.10
N SER A 440 12.44 6.10 -18.03
CA SER A 440 12.00 4.89 -18.73
C SER A 440 13.08 4.25 -19.59
N VAL A 441 14.04 5.05 -20.08
CA VAL A 441 15.15 4.61 -20.93
C VAL A 441 16.40 4.30 -20.11
N HIS A 442 16.69 5.10 -19.07
CA HIS A 442 17.91 4.94 -18.26
C HIS A 442 17.77 3.86 -17.18
N PHE A 443 16.54 3.67 -16.69
CA PHE A 443 16.21 2.72 -15.62
C PHE A 443 14.98 1.88 -16.00
N PRO A 444 15.04 1.15 -17.14
CA PRO A 444 13.93 0.33 -17.60
C PRO A 444 13.66 -0.80 -16.60
N ARG A 445 12.39 -1.03 -16.26
CA ARG A 445 12.01 -2.06 -15.30
C ARG A 445 10.74 -2.78 -15.70
N ALA A 446 10.83 -4.11 -15.80
CA ALA A 446 9.66 -4.96 -15.99
C ALA A 446 8.70 -4.86 -14.79
N MET A 447 7.43 -4.56 -15.06
CA MET A 447 6.37 -4.49 -14.05
C MET A 447 5.40 -5.65 -14.22
N ASN A 448 5.08 -6.31 -13.11
CA ASN A 448 4.01 -7.31 -13.10
C ASN A 448 2.64 -6.60 -13.00
N PRO A 449 1.73 -6.79 -13.97
CA PRO A 449 0.41 -6.14 -13.97
C PRO A 449 -0.50 -6.63 -12.84
N GLU A 450 -0.25 -7.84 -12.33
CA GLU A 450 -1.03 -8.50 -11.28
C GLU A 450 -0.57 -8.16 -9.86
N ARG A 451 0.71 -7.87 -9.67
CA ARG A 451 1.28 -7.53 -8.36
C ARG A 451 1.18 -6.02 -8.14
N VAL A 452 0.30 -5.65 -7.22
CA VAL A 452 0.03 -4.26 -6.84
C VAL A 452 1.22 -3.62 -6.12
N SER A 453 1.93 -4.40 -5.30
CA SER A 453 3.14 -3.98 -4.61
C SER A 453 4.25 -4.95 -4.97
N GLN A 454 5.30 -4.43 -5.61
CA GLN A 454 6.58 -5.11 -5.73
C GLN A 454 7.53 -4.40 -4.76
N GLY A 455 7.52 -4.84 -3.50
CA GLY A 455 8.57 -4.53 -2.54
C GLY A 455 9.90 -5.18 -2.96
N GLY A 456 11.01 -4.49 -2.75
CA GLY A 456 12.36 -5.03 -2.98
C GLY A 456 13.23 -4.12 -3.85
N ALA A 457 13.00 -4.06 -5.16
CA ALA A 457 13.86 -3.32 -6.10
C ALA A 457 13.58 -1.80 -6.18
N ALA A 458 12.71 -1.29 -5.31
CA ALA A 458 12.26 0.11 -5.37
C ALA A 458 13.32 1.13 -4.91
N SER A 459 14.43 0.74 -4.28
CA SER A 459 15.29 1.72 -3.61
C SER A 459 15.95 2.74 -4.53
N ARG A 460 16.36 2.39 -5.76
CA ARG A 460 17.06 3.35 -6.66
C ARG A 460 16.12 4.23 -7.47
N MET A 461 15.17 3.63 -8.21
CA MET A 461 14.21 4.40 -9.00
C MET A 461 13.27 5.22 -8.09
N GLN A 462 12.80 4.66 -6.97
CA GLN A 462 11.95 5.41 -6.04
C GLN A 462 12.73 6.50 -5.30
N ALA A 463 14.01 6.29 -4.96
CA ALA A 463 14.85 7.35 -4.41
C ALA A 463 15.16 8.44 -5.45
N LEU A 464 15.39 8.08 -6.71
CA LEU A 464 15.57 9.06 -7.78
C LEU A 464 14.28 9.84 -8.04
N ILE A 465 13.12 9.19 -8.07
CA ILE A 465 11.82 9.86 -8.16
C ILE A 465 11.64 10.79 -6.94
N PHE A 466 11.95 10.36 -5.73
CA PHE A 466 11.87 11.20 -4.53
C PHE A 466 12.82 12.40 -4.58
N LEU A 467 13.97 12.29 -5.24
CA LEU A 467 14.93 13.38 -5.42
C LEU A 467 14.53 14.35 -6.54
N PHE A 468 14.07 13.84 -7.69
CA PHE A 468 13.71 14.65 -8.86
C PHE A 468 12.33 15.31 -8.71
N TYR A 469 11.46 14.74 -7.89
CA TYR A 469 10.10 15.24 -7.71
C TYR A 469 10.06 16.66 -7.09
N PRO A 470 10.81 16.98 -5.99
CA PRO A 470 10.93 18.34 -5.50
C PRO A 470 11.52 19.32 -6.52
N ILE A 471 12.47 18.87 -7.34
CA ILE A 471 13.09 19.69 -8.39
C ILE A 471 12.07 20.02 -9.48
N ALA A 472 11.26 19.04 -9.89
CA ALA A 472 10.19 19.23 -10.86
C ALA A 472 9.11 20.20 -10.37
N LEU A 473 8.84 20.20 -9.06
CA LEU A 473 7.87 21.09 -8.43
C LEU A 473 8.42 22.49 -8.15
N LEU A 474 9.74 22.68 -8.16
CA LEU A 474 10.39 23.94 -7.77
C LEU A 474 9.83 25.17 -8.53
N PRO A 475 9.66 25.15 -9.87
CA PRO A 475 9.12 26.31 -10.59
C PRO A 475 7.70 26.69 -10.16
N VAL A 476 6.86 25.70 -9.89
CA VAL A 476 5.48 25.90 -9.43
C VAL A 476 5.47 26.37 -7.98
N PHE A 477 6.30 25.77 -7.13
CA PHE A 477 6.46 26.19 -5.74
C PHE A 477 6.91 27.65 -5.64
N LEU A 478 7.85 28.07 -6.49
CA LEU A 478 8.29 29.47 -6.56
C LEU A 478 7.15 30.42 -6.95
N ALA A 479 6.21 30.00 -7.82
CA ALA A 479 5.04 30.81 -8.16
C ALA A 479 4.15 31.04 -6.93
N PHE A 480 3.83 29.99 -6.18
CA PHE A 480 3.04 30.10 -4.94
C PHE A 480 3.78 30.89 -3.85
N TRP A 481 5.09 30.71 -3.74
CA TRP A 481 5.90 31.44 -2.78
C TRP A 481 5.96 32.94 -3.11
N ALA A 482 6.14 33.31 -4.38
CA ALA A 482 6.11 34.69 -4.83
C ALA A 482 4.71 35.31 -4.64
N GLN A 483 3.64 34.57 -4.90
CA GLN A 483 2.27 35.03 -4.61
C GLN A 483 2.12 35.38 -3.12
N TYR A 484 2.64 34.53 -2.24
CA TYR A 484 2.60 34.74 -0.80
C TYR A 484 3.42 35.97 -0.36
N VAL A 485 4.64 36.14 -0.90
CA VAL A 485 5.54 37.25 -0.52
C VAL A 485 5.05 38.60 -1.05
N PHE A 486 4.58 38.66 -2.30
CA PHE A 486 4.22 39.92 -2.95
C PHE A 486 2.73 40.24 -2.91
N GLY A 487 1.88 39.30 -2.46
CA GLY A 487 0.43 39.50 -2.35
C GLY A 487 -0.29 39.76 -3.69
N SER A 488 0.35 39.50 -4.82
CA SER A 488 -0.15 39.87 -6.16
C SER A 488 -0.46 38.64 -7.02
N GLN A 489 -1.68 38.57 -7.55
CA GLN A 489 -2.10 37.54 -8.51
C GLN A 489 -1.37 37.66 -9.86
N LEU A 490 -0.98 38.87 -10.25
CA LEU A 490 -0.29 39.10 -11.52
C LEU A 490 1.10 38.44 -11.51
N ILE A 491 1.83 38.58 -10.39
CA ILE A 491 3.14 37.95 -10.20
C ILE A 491 3.01 36.42 -10.25
N PHE A 492 1.99 35.86 -9.61
CA PHE A 492 1.70 34.44 -9.66
C PHE A 492 1.52 33.94 -11.11
N VAL A 493 0.68 34.60 -11.89
CA VAL A 493 0.41 34.23 -13.30
C VAL A 493 1.67 34.36 -14.15
N VAL A 494 2.45 35.44 -14.01
CA VAL A 494 3.67 35.66 -14.79
C VAL A 494 4.71 34.55 -14.53
N ILE A 495 4.95 34.21 -13.26
CA ILE A 495 5.90 33.14 -12.90
C ILE A 495 5.37 31.78 -13.37
N LEU A 496 4.06 31.54 -13.27
CA LEU A 496 3.44 30.31 -13.74
C LEU A 496 3.54 30.15 -15.27
N CYS A 497 3.35 31.23 -16.03
CA CYS A 497 3.58 31.25 -17.48
C CYS A 497 5.03 30.95 -17.83
N PHE A 498 5.99 31.56 -17.11
CA PHE A 498 7.40 31.25 -17.28
C PHE A 498 7.70 29.77 -16.98
N ALA A 499 7.14 29.22 -15.89
CA ALA A 499 7.26 27.82 -15.53
C ALA A 499 6.66 26.89 -16.60
N ALA A 500 5.56 27.28 -17.26
CA ALA A 500 4.98 26.54 -18.36
C ALA A 500 5.90 26.50 -19.59
N ILE A 501 6.43 27.65 -20.00
CA ILE A 501 7.37 27.75 -21.13
C ILE A 501 8.62 26.90 -20.86
N LEU A 502 9.21 27.04 -19.67
CA LEU A 502 10.37 26.24 -19.27
C LEU A 502 10.03 24.74 -19.27
N GLY A 503 8.85 24.36 -18.82
CA GLY A 503 8.39 22.96 -18.83
C GLY A 503 8.35 22.38 -20.24
N VAL A 504 7.80 23.13 -21.21
CA VAL A 504 7.76 22.70 -22.62
C VAL A 504 9.16 22.52 -23.18
N VAL A 505 10.07 23.46 -22.91
CA VAL A 505 11.48 23.37 -23.36
C VAL A 505 12.17 22.15 -22.74
N VAL A 506 11.99 21.93 -21.43
CA VAL A 506 12.55 20.77 -20.73
C VAL A 506 11.98 19.46 -21.28
N TYR A 507 10.68 19.40 -21.56
CA TYR A 507 10.05 18.23 -22.17
C TYR A 507 10.62 17.94 -23.55
N TRP A 508 10.79 18.96 -24.39
CA TRP A 508 11.36 18.82 -25.72
C TRP A 508 12.78 18.23 -25.68
N ILE A 509 13.66 18.83 -24.86
CA ILE A 509 15.05 18.37 -24.70
C ILE A 509 15.09 16.96 -24.12
N ALA A 510 14.27 16.66 -23.10
CA ALA A 510 14.20 15.34 -22.50
C ALA A 510 13.68 14.29 -23.48
N MET A 511 12.74 14.66 -24.36
CA MET A 511 12.21 13.78 -25.39
C MET A 511 13.28 13.41 -26.42
N GLU A 512 13.99 14.39 -26.97
CA GLU A 512 15.10 14.13 -27.92
C GLU A 512 16.21 13.31 -27.28
N SER A 513 16.60 13.65 -26.04
CA SER A 513 17.61 12.92 -25.29
C SER A 513 17.20 11.47 -24.99
N ALA A 514 15.93 11.25 -24.62
CA ALA A 514 15.39 9.92 -24.37
C ALA A 514 15.36 9.07 -25.66
N VAL A 515 15.02 9.67 -26.80
CA VAL A 515 15.02 8.97 -28.10
C VAL A 515 16.44 8.56 -28.49
N GLY A 516 17.42 9.46 -28.38
CA GLY A 516 18.83 9.14 -28.63
C GLY A 516 19.33 8.02 -27.71
N ALA A 517 19.09 8.16 -26.41
CA ALA A 517 19.48 7.16 -25.43
C ALA A 517 18.80 5.80 -25.63
N ALA A 518 17.56 5.78 -26.14
CA ALA A 518 16.83 4.54 -26.41
C ALA A 518 17.46 3.75 -27.57
N VAL A 519 17.95 4.44 -28.60
CA VAL A 519 18.67 3.81 -29.72
C VAL A 519 20.02 3.26 -29.23
N ASP A 520 20.79 4.07 -28.51
CA ASP A 520 22.13 3.69 -28.03
C ASP A 520 22.09 2.53 -27.03
N ARG A 521 21.04 2.45 -26.21
CA ARG A 521 20.92 1.49 -25.10
C ARG A 521 19.91 0.39 -25.35
N ARG A 522 19.49 0.17 -26.60
CA ARG A 522 18.44 -0.78 -26.98
C ARG A 522 18.61 -2.16 -26.33
N GLU A 523 19.81 -2.74 -26.36
CA GLU A 523 20.07 -4.10 -25.88
C GLU A 523 19.91 -4.20 -24.36
N LYS A 524 20.41 -3.19 -23.64
CA LYS A 524 20.28 -3.11 -22.18
C LYS A 524 18.82 -2.95 -21.75
N ILE A 525 18.06 -2.13 -22.47
CA ILE A 525 16.63 -1.93 -22.21
C ILE A 525 15.87 -3.24 -22.37
N LEU A 526 16.08 -3.93 -23.50
CA LEU A 526 15.40 -5.18 -23.80
C LEU A 526 15.79 -6.29 -22.81
N MET A 527 17.06 -6.36 -22.41
CA MET A 527 17.53 -7.33 -21.42
C MET A 527 16.84 -7.13 -20.06
N GLU A 528 16.81 -5.91 -19.52
CA GLU A 528 16.16 -5.63 -18.23
C GLU A 528 14.64 -5.82 -18.27
N LEU A 529 13.99 -5.48 -19.39
CA LEU A 529 12.54 -5.68 -19.55
C LEU A 529 12.16 -7.16 -19.76
N SER A 530 13.07 -7.99 -20.26
CA SER A 530 12.87 -9.43 -20.46
C SER A 530 13.06 -10.27 -19.19
N ARG A 531 13.64 -9.70 -18.13
CA ARG A 531 13.96 -10.42 -16.90
C ARG A 531 12.69 -10.93 -16.21
N SER A 532 12.63 -12.25 -15.96
CA SER A 532 11.55 -12.90 -15.21
C SER A 532 11.93 -13.10 -13.74
N GLU A 533 11.03 -12.81 -12.80
CA GLU A 533 11.24 -13.08 -11.37
C GLU A 533 11.37 -14.59 -11.13
N GLY A 534 12.43 -15.01 -10.41
CA GLY A 534 12.65 -16.41 -10.02
C GLY A 534 11.66 -16.94 -8.97
N PRO A 535 11.78 -18.21 -8.56
CA PRO A 535 10.89 -18.83 -7.57
C PRO A 535 10.94 -18.16 -6.20
N VAL A 536 12.11 -17.65 -5.83
CA VAL A 536 12.32 -16.69 -4.74
C VAL A 536 12.50 -15.34 -5.42
N ALA A 537 11.78 -14.30 -4.97
CA ALA A 537 12.07 -12.93 -5.37
C ALA A 537 13.41 -12.50 -4.78
N THR A 538 14.50 -13.00 -5.35
CA THR A 538 15.86 -12.56 -5.05
C THR A 538 16.25 -11.52 -6.08
N GLU A 539 16.14 -10.25 -5.70
CA GLU A 539 16.92 -9.17 -6.32
C GLU A 539 17.68 -8.41 -5.24
#